data_AF-A0A3A4NWR1-F1
#
_entry.id   AF-A0A3A4NWR1-F1
#
_cell.length_a   1.000
_cell.length_b   1.000
_cell.length_c   1.000
_cell.angle_alpha   90.00
_cell.angle_beta   90.00
_cell.angle_gamma   90.00
#
_symmetry.space_group_name_H-M   'P 1'
#
loop_
_entity.id
_entity.type
_entity.pdbx_description
1 polymer ?
#
loop_
_entity_poly.entity_id
_entity_poly.type
_entity_poly.pdbx_seq_one_letter_code
_entity_poly.pdbx_strand_id
1 'polypeptide(L)'
;MSMEVKGRAMIRAALPGEVLLSEEAMASASALALALIDPGPPAAASPSCTECGGTYFKFHGGNRVFCLLCCGEGSMIVEDGRLRLHVAPPSHSWRGKAAMHALGDWLRERRELYFRERSRLKEAVLPYAGGEFI
;
A
#
# COMPACT_ATOMS: atom_id res chain seq x y z
N MET A 1 8.66 -7.50 26.47
CA MET A 1 7.47 -7.58 25.60
C MET A 1 7.93 -7.43 24.16
N SER A 2 7.76 -8.46 23.33
CA SER A 2 7.97 -8.35 21.88
C SER A 2 6.64 -7.96 21.23
N MET A 3 6.64 -6.95 20.35
CA MET A 3 5.46 -6.62 19.54
C MET A 3 5.17 -7.76 18.56
N GLU A 4 3.92 -8.22 18.52
CA GLU A 4 3.44 -9.23 17.57
C GLU A 4 2.55 -8.56 16.51
N VAL A 5 2.85 -8.77 15.23
CA VAL A 5 2.05 -8.22 14.13
C VAL A 5 0.77 -9.02 13.98
N LYS A 6 -0.40 -8.38 14.12
CA LYS A 6 -1.73 -9.05 14.06
C LYS A 6 -2.45 -8.98 12.71
N GLY A 7 -1.99 -8.14 11.79
CA GLY A 7 -2.49 -8.13 10.42
C GLY A 7 -1.80 -7.07 9.58
N ARG A 8 -2.01 -7.10 8.27
CA ARG A 8 -1.58 -6.05 7.35
C ARG A 8 -2.57 -5.91 6.21
N ALA A 9 -2.88 -4.67 5.83
CA ALA A 9 -3.60 -4.36 4.60
C ALA A 9 -2.89 -3.22 3.89
N MET A 10 -2.97 -3.20 2.56
CA MET A 10 -2.54 -2.08 1.75
C MET A 10 -3.77 -1.47 1.10
N ILE A 11 -3.95 -0.18 1.31
CA ILE A 11 -5.03 0.58 0.72
C ILE A 11 -4.40 1.74 -0.04
N ARG A 12 -4.80 1.91 -1.30
CA ARG A 12 -4.30 2.97 -2.16
C ARG A 12 -5.26 4.15 -2.06
N ALA A 13 -4.71 5.30 -1.71
CA ALA A 13 -5.40 6.58 -1.76
C ALA A 13 -4.41 7.61 -2.33
N ALA A 14 -4.90 8.47 -3.21
CA ALA A 14 -4.13 9.56 -3.78
C ALA A 14 -4.19 10.81 -2.90
N LEU A 15 -5.31 11.01 -2.17
CA LEU A 15 -5.57 12.22 -1.40
C LEU A 15 -5.70 11.94 0.10
N PRO A 16 -5.30 12.89 0.97
CA PRO A 16 -5.50 12.78 2.41
C PRO A 16 -6.98 12.53 2.76
N GLY A 17 -7.25 11.46 3.51
CA GLY A 17 -8.60 11.08 3.94
C GLY A 17 -9.45 10.35 2.89
N GLU A 18 -9.02 10.26 1.63
CA GLU A 18 -9.76 9.58 0.56
C GLU A 18 -9.99 8.11 0.87
N VAL A 19 -9.05 7.50 1.58
CA VAL A 19 -9.12 6.11 2.04
C VAL A 19 -10.42 5.81 2.80
N LEU A 20 -10.97 6.78 3.52
CA LEU A 20 -12.19 6.63 4.32
C LEU A 20 -13.46 6.62 3.47
N LEU A 21 -13.37 7.05 2.20
CA LEU A 21 -14.48 7.02 1.24
C LEU A 21 -14.62 5.66 0.54
N SER A 22 -13.65 4.75 0.71
CA SER A 22 -13.65 3.43 0.07
C SER A 22 -14.26 2.38 0.98
N GLU A 23 -15.32 1.72 0.51
CA GLU A 23 -15.93 0.60 1.24
C GLU A 23 -14.95 -0.56 1.43
N GLU A 24 -14.13 -0.87 0.43
CA GLU A 24 -13.07 -1.90 0.51
C GLU A 24 -12.03 -1.56 1.60
N ALA A 25 -11.66 -0.28 1.68
CA ALA A 25 -10.72 0.23 2.67
C ALA A 25 -11.27 0.09 4.09
N MET A 26 -12.53 0.47 4.28
CA MET A 26 -13.21 0.38 5.58
C MET A 26 -13.42 -1.07 6.01
N ALA A 27 -13.77 -1.96 5.08
CA ALA A 27 -13.85 -3.39 5.34
C ALA A 27 -12.47 -3.97 5.74
N SER A 28 -11.40 -3.55 5.06
CA SER A 28 -10.03 -3.96 5.41
C SER A 28 -9.60 -3.46 6.79
N ALA A 29 -9.92 -2.21 7.13
CA ALA A 29 -9.65 -1.66 8.45
C ALA A 29 -10.41 -2.41 9.56
N SER A 30 -11.67 -2.75 9.32
CA SER A 30 -12.50 -3.56 10.23
C SER A 30 -11.90 -4.95 10.45
N ALA A 31 -11.48 -5.64 9.39
CA ALA A 31 -10.81 -6.93 9.49
C ALA A 31 -9.51 -6.87 10.30
N LEU A 32 -8.71 -5.81 10.14
CA LEU A 32 -7.50 -5.60 10.93
C LEU A 32 -7.80 -5.32 12.41
N ALA A 33 -8.86 -4.55 12.69
CA ALA A 33 -9.29 -4.29 14.06
C ALA A 33 -9.74 -5.58 14.76
N LEU A 34 -10.47 -6.46 14.06
CA LEU A 34 -10.85 -7.77 14.58
C LEU A 34 -9.62 -8.66 14.86
N ALA A 35 -8.60 -8.60 14.00
CA ALA A 35 -7.38 -9.36 14.18
C ALA A 35 -6.55 -8.92 15.41
N LEU A 36 -6.75 -7.71 15.93
CA LEU A 36 -6.15 -7.30 17.21
C LEU A 36 -6.75 -8.06 18.41
N ILE A 37 -7.97 -8.58 18.26
CA ILE A 37 -8.77 -9.23 19.30
C ILE A 37 -8.71 -10.77 19.16
N ASP A 38 -8.18 -11.29 18.05
CA ASP A 38 -8.11 -12.71 17.70
C ASP A 38 -6.64 -13.18 17.48
N PRO A 39 -6.23 -14.41 17.80
CA PRO A 39 -4.83 -14.79 17.79
C PRO A 39 -4.32 -15.19 16.39
N GLY A 40 -3.82 -14.17 15.67
CA GLY A 40 -2.48 -14.19 15.08
C GLY A 40 -2.34 -14.46 13.57
N PRO A 41 -1.60 -13.63 12.81
CA PRO A 41 -1.19 -13.91 11.45
C PRO A 41 0.28 -14.34 11.34
N PRO A 42 0.66 -14.98 10.22
CA PRO A 42 1.99 -15.51 10.02
C PRO A 42 3.02 -14.46 9.55
N ALA A 43 4.30 -14.81 9.76
CA ALA A 43 5.48 -14.00 9.47
C ALA A 43 5.71 -13.72 7.97
N ALA A 44 6.37 -12.60 7.67
CA ALA A 44 6.92 -12.34 6.34
C ALA A 44 8.36 -12.87 6.26
N ALA A 45 8.65 -13.76 5.32
CA ALA A 45 10.00 -14.17 4.98
C ALA A 45 10.44 -13.55 3.65
N SER A 46 11.77 -13.38 3.52
CA SER A 46 12.48 -13.07 2.27
C SER A 46 11.89 -13.89 1.11
N PRO A 47 11.43 -13.23 0.03
CA PRO A 47 12.29 -12.48 -0.91
C PRO A 47 12.08 -10.95 -0.97
N SER A 48 12.92 -10.22 -1.73
CA SER A 48 12.94 -8.74 -1.91
C SER A 48 12.74 -8.27 -3.36
N CYS A 49 12.40 -7.00 -3.56
CA CYS A 49 11.94 -6.46 -4.85
C CYS A 49 13.14 -6.16 -5.75
N THR A 50 13.13 -6.65 -6.99
CA THR A 50 14.18 -6.38 -7.98
C THR A 50 14.26 -4.90 -8.37
N GLU A 51 13.15 -4.17 -8.21
CA GLU A 51 13.04 -2.77 -8.65
C GLU A 51 13.28 -1.73 -7.56
N CYS A 52 13.25 -2.08 -6.29
CA CYS A 52 13.47 -1.09 -5.23
C CYS A 52 14.09 -1.65 -3.95
N GLY A 53 14.37 -2.95 -3.90
CA GLY A 53 14.88 -3.64 -2.70
C GLY A 53 13.85 -3.81 -1.58
N GLY A 54 12.62 -3.34 -1.74
CA GLY A 54 11.57 -3.49 -0.73
C GLY A 54 11.25 -4.96 -0.43
N THR A 55 11.03 -5.30 0.83
CA THR A 55 10.66 -6.66 1.31
C THR A 55 9.18 -6.82 1.60
N TYR A 56 8.39 -5.80 1.28
CA TYR A 56 6.94 -5.75 1.53
C TYR A 56 6.16 -5.97 0.23
N PHE A 57 5.40 -7.06 0.20
CA PHE A 57 4.59 -7.47 -0.96
C PHE A 57 3.17 -7.82 -0.58
N LYS A 58 2.24 -7.59 -1.51
CA LYS A 58 0.90 -8.17 -1.53
C LYS A 58 0.88 -9.30 -2.56
N PHE A 59 0.40 -10.48 -2.17
CA PHE A 59 0.17 -11.61 -3.08
C PHE A 59 -1.24 -11.51 -3.66
N HIS A 60 -1.37 -11.55 -4.99
CA HIS A 60 -2.64 -11.41 -5.72
C HIS A 60 -3.18 -12.77 -6.23
N GLY A 61 -2.74 -13.87 -5.61
CA GLY A 61 -3.07 -15.24 -6.01
C GLY A 61 -2.27 -15.74 -7.22
N GLY A 62 -2.16 -17.06 -7.33
CA GLY A 62 -1.26 -17.73 -8.28
C GLY A 62 0.19 -17.35 -8.01
N ASN A 63 0.89 -16.89 -9.04
CA ASN A 63 2.27 -16.44 -8.94
C ASN A 63 2.42 -14.91 -8.95
N ARG A 64 1.35 -14.13 -8.77
CA ARG A 64 1.39 -12.66 -8.91
C ARG A 64 1.68 -11.96 -7.60
N VAL A 65 2.54 -10.95 -7.65
CA VAL A 65 2.95 -10.12 -6.50
C VAL A 65 2.84 -8.64 -6.83
N PHE A 66 2.65 -7.82 -5.80
CA PHE A 66 2.67 -6.36 -5.90
C PHE A 66 3.59 -5.79 -4.82
N CYS A 67 4.64 -5.08 -5.22
CA CYS A 67 5.56 -4.44 -4.29
C CYS A 67 4.91 -3.23 -3.63
N LEU A 68 4.89 -3.20 -2.31
CA LEU A 68 4.23 -2.16 -1.53
C LEU A 68 5.05 -0.86 -1.43
N LEU A 69 6.34 -0.92 -1.74
CA LEU A 69 7.23 0.24 -1.65
C LEU A 69 7.26 1.06 -2.94
N CYS A 70 7.47 0.38 -4.07
CA CYS A 70 7.53 1.04 -5.37
C CYS A 70 6.25 0.88 -6.20
N CYS A 71 5.22 0.21 -5.65
CA CYS A 71 3.97 -0.05 -6.35
C CYS A 71 4.15 -0.75 -7.71
N GLY A 72 5.17 -1.61 -7.83
CA GLY A 72 5.45 -2.41 -9.01
C GLY A 72 4.67 -3.72 -8.99
N GLU A 73 4.09 -4.11 -10.12
CA GLU A 73 3.49 -5.43 -10.33
C GLU A 73 4.58 -6.43 -10.73
N GLY A 74 4.42 -7.67 -10.30
CA GLY A 74 5.40 -8.69 -10.56
C GLY A 74 4.86 -10.10 -10.48
N SER A 75 5.76 -11.04 -10.66
CA SER A 75 5.52 -12.46 -10.46
C SER A 75 6.58 -13.09 -9.56
N MET A 76 6.24 -14.25 -9.05
CA MET A 76 7.06 -15.08 -8.20
C MET A 76 7.33 -16.39 -8.94
N ILE A 77 8.58 -16.80 -8.99
CA ILE A 77 8.99 -18.04 -9.63
C ILE A 77 9.78 -18.85 -8.61
N VAL A 78 9.55 -20.16 -8.59
CA VAL A 78 10.36 -21.09 -7.79
C VAL A 78 11.39 -21.69 -8.73
N GLU A 79 12.66 -21.34 -8.54
CA GLU A 79 13.79 -21.87 -9.32
C GLU A 79 14.82 -22.45 -8.35
N ASP A 80 15.25 -23.70 -8.58
CA ASP A 80 16.22 -24.41 -7.72
C ASP A 80 15.83 -24.45 -6.23
N GLY A 81 14.53 -24.57 -5.95
CA GLY A 81 13.99 -24.56 -4.58
C GLY A 81 14.05 -23.19 -3.89
N ARG A 82 14.38 -22.11 -4.62
CA ARG A 82 14.42 -20.74 -4.11
C ARG A 82 13.33 -19.89 -4.75
N LEU A 83 12.75 -19.03 -3.92
CA LEU A 83 11.74 -18.08 -4.35
C LEU A 83 12.42 -16.86 -4.96
N ARG A 84 12.18 -16.60 -6.25
CA ARG A 84 12.62 -15.40 -6.94
C ARG A 84 11.42 -14.51 -7.25
N LEU A 85 11.60 -13.21 -7.03
CA LEU A 85 10.62 -12.19 -7.44
C LEU A 85 11.12 -11.51 -8.70
N HIS A 86 10.22 -11.35 -9.66
CA HIS A 86 10.42 -10.49 -10.82
C HIS A 86 9.37 -9.40 -10.77
N VAL A 87 9.77 -8.20 -10.41
CA VAL A 87 8.90 -7.03 -10.39
C VAL A 87 9.21 -6.20 -11.63
N ALA A 88 8.19 -5.85 -12.39
CA ALA A 88 8.34 -4.93 -13.50
C ALA A 88 8.52 -3.49 -12.97
N PRO A 89 9.29 -2.64 -13.67
CA PRO A 89 9.38 -1.23 -13.32
C PRO A 89 7.97 -0.64 -13.17
N PRO A 90 7.66 0.01 -12.03
CA PRO A 90 6.35 0.60 -11.82
C PRO A 90 6.09 1.70 -12.85
N SER A 91 4.82 1.95 -13.17
CA SER A 91 4.39 3.00 -14.10
C SER A 91 4.90 4.41 -13.76
N HIS A 92 5.29 4.63 -12.50
CA HIS A 92 5.88 5.88 -11.97
C HIS A 92 7.35 5.71 -11.54
N SER A 93 8.08 4.80 -12.20
CA SER A 93 9.49 4.51 -11.92
C SER A 93 10.40 5.75 -12.05
N TRP A 94 10.65 6.44 -10.93
CA TRP A 94 11.69 7.41 -10.57
C TRP A 94 13.12 7.22 -11.13
N ARG A 95 13.40 6.14 -11.84
CA ARG A 95 14.76 5.77 -12.30
C ARG A 95 15.28 6.61 -13.49
N GLY A 96 14.51 7.55 -14.05
CA GLY A 96 14.95 8.38 -15.18
C GLY A 96 14.30 9.78 -15.25
N LYS A 97 14.94 10.72 -15.96
CA LYS A 97 14.51 12.14 -16.06
C LYS A 97 13.08 12.29 -16.58
N ALA A 98 12.71 11.53 -17.61
CA ALA A 98 11.35 11.55 -18.17
C ALA A 98 10.31 11.10 -17.13
N ALA A 99 10.61 10.06 -16.36
CA ALA A 99 9.71 9.57 -15.32
C ALA A 99 9.59 10.56 -14.14
N MET A 100 10.65 11.29 -13.81
CA MET A 100 10.59 12.36 -12.80
C MET A 100 9.71 13.53 -13.25
N HIS A 101 9.75 13.90 -14.53
CA HIS A 101 8.83 14.90 -15.09
C HIS A 101 7.37 14.41 -15.05
N ALA A 102 7.12 13.18 -15.50
CA ALA A 102 5.79 12.57 -15.46
C ALA A 102 5.25 12.47 -14.02
N LEU A 103 6.09 12.11 -13.05
CA LEU A 103 5.73 12.12 -11.64
C LEU A 103 5.40 13.54 -11.16
N GLY A 104 6.19 14.54 -11.56
CA GLY A 104 5.94 15.94 -11.24
C GLY A 104 4.62 16.46 -11.79
N ASP A 105 4.27 16.08 -13.03
CA ASP A 105 2.97 16.38 -13.64
C ASP A 105 1.83 15.70 -12.88
N TRP A 106 1.97 14.40 -12.60
CA TRP A 106 0.99 13.65 -11.82
C TRP A 106 0.77 14.24 -10.42
N LEU A 107 1.84 14.63 -9.71
CA LEU A 107 1.74 15.25 -8.38
C LEU A 107 0.98 16.59 -8.43
N ARG A 108 1.20 17.39 -9.48
CA ARG A 108 0.45 18.64 -9.69
C ARG A 108 -1.03 18.36 -9.92
N GLU A 109 -1.37 17.37 -10.74
CA GLU A 109 -2.77 16.95 -10.96
C GLU A 109 -3.42 16.46 -9.66
N ARG A 110 -2.73 15.63 -8.88
CA ARG A 110 -3.24 15.14 -7.58
C ARG A 110 -3.48 16.28 -6.60
N ARG A 111 -2.61 17.30 -6.58
CA ARG A 111 -2.80 18.50 -5.76
C ARG A 111 -4.07 19.26 -6.14
N GLU A 112 -4.31 19.48 -7.43
CA GLU A 112 -5.52 20.16 -7.88
C GLU A 112 -6.78 19.34 -7.59
N LEU A 113 -6.70 18.02 -7.73
CA LEU A 113 -7.78 17.12 -7.32
C LEU A 113 -8.07 17.25 -5.82
N TYR A 114 -7.04 17.25 -4.96
CA TYR A 114 -7.21 17.45 -3.53
C TYR A 114 -7.97 18.74 -3.21
N PHE A 115 -7.59 19.86 -3.81
CA PHE A 115 -8.27 21.13 -3.51
C PHE A 115 -9.74 21.14 -3.92
N ARG A 116 -10.10 20.45 -5.01
CA ARG A 116 -11.50 20.29 -5.43
C ARG A 116 -12.29 19.40 -4.48
N GLU A 117 -11.70 18.33 -3.97
CA GLU A 117 -12.40 17.35 -3.12
C GLU A 117 -12.29 17.64 -1.61
N ARG A 118 -11.48 18.62 -1.23
CA ARG A 118 -11.13 18.92 0.18
C ARG A 118 -12.32 18.99 1.12
N SER A 119 -13.43 19.60 0.71
CA SER A 119 -14.62 19.72 1.58
C SER A 119 -15.24 18.36 1.89
N ARG A 120 -15.44 17.52 0.87
CA ARG A 120 -15.95 16.15 1.02
C ARG A 120 -15.00 15.29 1.86
N LEU A 121 -13.70 15.43 1.64
CA LEU A 121 -12.68 14.70 2.42
C LEU A 121 -12.68 15.11 3.89
N LYS A 122 -12.86 16.40 4.18
CA LYS A 122 -12.97 16.88 5.57
C LYS A 122 -14.17 16.29 6.30
N GLU A 123 -15.31 16.18 5.63
CA GLU A 123 -16.51 15.54 6.20
C GLU A 123 -16.25 14.08 6.56
N ALA A 124 -15.57 13.33 5.68
CA ALA A 124 -15.22 11.94 5.93
C ALA A 124 -14.21 11.75 7.08
N VAL A 125 -13.28 12.70 7.26
CA VAL A 125 -12.28 12.66 8.32
C VAL A 125 -12.84 13.12 9.67
N LEU A 126 -13.85 14.00 9.68
CA LEU A 126 -14.36 14.64 10.90
C LEU A 126 -14.72 13.66 12.03
N PRO A 127 -15.36 12.49 11.80
CA PRO A 127 -15.65 11.52 12.86
C PRO A 127 -14.42 10.95 13.55
N TYR A 128 -13.27 11.02 12.89
CA TYR A 128 -11.97 10.56 13.39
C TYR A 128 -11.10 11.71 13.92
N ALA A 129 -11.58 12.96 13.82
CA ALA A 129 -10.91 14.12 14.36
C ALA A 129 -11.18 14.21 15.86
N GLY A 130 -10.20 13.84 16.68
CA GLY A 130 -10.30 13.98 18.14
C GLY A 130 -9.91 12.76 18.98
N GLY A 131 -9.18 11.79 18.43
CA GLY A 131 -8.60 10.75 19.26
C GLY A 131 -7.56 11.32 20.22
N GLU A 132 -7.80 11.25 21.53
CA GLU A 132 -6.68 11.19 22.48
C GLU A 132 -5.91 9.91 22.15
N PHE A 133 -4.74 10.07 21.52
CA PHE A 133 -3.81 8.95 21.36
C PHE A 133 -3.34 8.57 22.77
N ILE A 134 -3.79 7.41 23.24
CA ILE A 134 -3.38 6.78 24.49
C ILE A 134 -1.86 6.53 24.46
#